data_AF-A0A841H6C1-F1
#
_entry.id   AF-A0A841H6C1-F1
#
_cell.length_a   1.000
_cell.length_b   1.000
_cell.length_c   1.000
_cell.angle_alpha   90.00
_cell.angle_beta   90.00
_cell.angle_gamma   90.00
#
_symmetry.space_group_name_H-M   'P 1'
#
loop_
_entity.id
_entity.type
_entity.pdbx_description
1 polymer ?
#
loop_
_entity_poly.entity_id
_entity_poly.type
_entity_poly.pdbx_seq_one_letter_code
_entity_poly.pdbx_strand_id
1 'polypeptide(L)'
;MTVHATWRAPDKDVDKNHDHRLQASERNDLPDSAFALPHQRKLPVTDGGHVRAALARFDQVEDISDADRELAFANLRKAARHFGVEVAEDEWRDLGRRPHTRNPAHD
;
A
#
# COMPACT_ATOMS: atom_id res chain seq x y z
N MET A 1 -13.58 14.73 6.21
CA MET A 1 -13.41 15.03 4.76
C MET A 1 -13.06 13.71 4.10
N THR A 2 -13.69 13.36 2.98
CA THR A 2 -13.32 12.11 2.28
C THR A 2 -12.05 12.36 1.48
N VAL A 3 -10.93 11.74 1.86
CA VAL A 3 -9.72 11.79 1.03
C VAL A 3 -9.93 10.96 -0.22
N HIS A 4 -9.79 11.60 -1.38
CA HIS A 4 -9.94 10.93 -2.67
C HIS A 4 -8.65 10.20 -3.05
N ALA A 5 -8.72 8.88 -3.14
CA ALA A 5 -7.60 8.05 -3.56
C ALA A 5 -7.18 8.32 -5.01
N THR A 6 -5.91 8.69 -5.17
CA THR A 6 -5.25 9.02 -6.45
C THR A 6 -4.66 7.80 -7.16
N TRP A 7 -4.53 6.66 -6.47
CA TRP A 7 -3.93 5.45 -7.01
C TRP A 7 -4.64 4.93 -8.26
N ARG A 8 -3.86 4.42 -9.21
CA ARG A 8 -4.33 3.72 -10.41
C ARG A 8 -3.41 2.52 -10.67
N ALA A 9 -3.99 1.40 -11.04
CA ALA A 9 -3.24 0.23 -11.47
C ALA A 9 -2.34 0.60 -12.67
N PRO A 10 -1.06 0.19 -12.68
CA PRO A 10 -0.22 0.34 -13.87
C PRO A 10 -0.72 -0.56 -15.00
N ASP A 11 -0.66 -0.08 -16.25
CA ASP A 11 -1.21 -0.78 -17.42
C ASP A 11 -0.40 -2.00 -17.87
N LYS A 12 0.83 -2.15 -17.37
CA LYS A 12 1.78 -3.20 -17.76
C LYS A 12 2.09 -4.10 -16.56
N ASP A 13 2.32 -5.39 -16.81
CA ASP A 13 2.93 -6.27 -15.83
C ASP A 13 4.32 -5.72 -15.47
N VAL A 14 4.44 -5.21 -14.24
CA VAL A 14 5.64 -4.51 -13.76
C VAL A 14 6.59 -5.50 -13.07
N ASP A 15 6.05 -6.55 -12.48
CA ASP A 15 6.82 -7.62 -11.85
C ASP A 15 7.16 -8.70 -12.87
N LYS A 16 8.28 -8.52 -13.58
CA LYS A 16 8.74 -9.49 -14.60
C LYS A 16 9.22 -10.80 -13.97
N ASN A 17 9.64 -10.77 -12.71
CA ASN A 17 10.24 -11.91 -12.01
C ASN A 17 9.19 -12.72 -11.23
N HIS A 18 7.97 -12.20 -11.07
CA HIS A 18 6.85 -12.79 -10.35
C HIS A 18 7.17 -13.11 -8.88
N ASP A 19 8.08 -12.34 -8.27
CA ASP A 19 8.51 -12.50 -6.88
C ASP A 19 8.09 -11.33 -5.97
N HIS A 20 7.25 -10.43 -6.48
CA HIS A 20 6.80 -9.20 -5.82
C HIS A 20 7.93 -8.22 -5.48
N ARG A 21 9.10 -8.36 -6.13
CA ARG A 21 10.24 -7.45 -5.94
C ARG A 21 10.46 -6.63 -7.20
N LEU A 22 10.26 -5.33 -7.07
CA LEU A 22 10.62 -4.38 -8.13
C LEU A 22 12.13 -4.15 -8.15
N GLN A 23 12.73 -4.36 -9.33
CA GLN A 23 14.06 -3.86 -9.64
C GLN A 23 14.04 -2.33 -9.73
N ALA A 24 15.23 -1.72 -9.65
CA ALA A 24 15.35 -0.26 -9.69
C ALA A 24 14.78 0.35 -10.98
N SER A 25 15.04 -0.29 -12.13
CA SER A 25 14.50 0.15 -13.43
C SER A 25 12.98 0.03 -13.48
N GLU A 26 12.43 -1.10 -13.03
CA GLU A 26 10.98 -1.34 -12.98
C GLU A 26 10.27 -0.30 -12.10
N ARG A 27 10.83 0.01 -10.93
CA ARG A 27 10.33 1.07 -10.05
C ARG A 27 10.42 2.46 -10.69
N ASN A 28 11.50 2.76 -11.43
CA ASN A 28 11.67 4.06 -12.06
C ASN A 28 10.66 4.28 -13.19
N ASP A 29 10.31 3.22 -13.92
CA ASP A 29 9.34 3.25 -15.02
C ASP A 29 7.87 3.32 -14.56
N LEU A 30 7.62 3.29 -13.25
CA LEU A 30 6.28 3.40 -12.70
C LEU A 30 5.77 4.85 -12.74
N PRO A 31 4.50 5.06 -13.16
CA PRO A 31 3.85 6.36 -12.97
C PRO A 31 3.63 6.63 -11.49
N ASP A 32 3.54 7.90 -11.10
CA ASP A 32 3.32 8.30 -9.69
C ASP A 32 2.02 7.71 -9.12
N SER A 33 1.02 7.46 -9.95
CA SER A 33 -0.25 6.84 -9.53
C SER A 33 -0.12 5.37 -9.11
N ALA A 34 1.02 4.72 -9.39
CA ALA A 34 1.30 3.36 -8.91
C ALA A 34 1.89 3.33 -7.49
N PHE A 35 2.09 4.49 -6.85
CA PHE A 35 2.59 4.60 -5.49
C PHE A 35 1.46 4.99 -4.53
N ALA A 36 1.50 4.48 -3.29
CA ALA A 36 0.58 4.94 -2.26
C ALA A 36 0.89 6.40 -1.86
N LEU A 37 2.16 6.80 -1.93
CA LEU A 37 2.65 8.16 -1.73
C LEU A 37 3.26 8.69 -3.05
N PRO A 38 2.44 9.27 -3.95
CA PRO A 38 2.87 9.66 -5.29
C PRO A 38 4.01 10.69 -5.29
N HIS A 39 3.90 11.74 -4.47
CA HIS A 39 4.89 12.82 -4.44
C HIS A 39 6.26 12.36 -3.93
N GLN A 40 6.28 11.45 -2.95
CA GLN A 40 7.50 10.89 -2.38
C GLN A 40 7.97 9.63 -3.13
N ARG A 41 7.19 9.13 -4.10
CA ARG A 41 7.39 7.84 -4.78
C ARG A 41 7.74 6.70 -3.80
N LYS A 42 7.06 6.68 -2.65
CA LYS A 42 7.18 5.67 -1.59
C LYS A 42 6.01 4.70 -1.66
N LEU A 43 6.23 3.46 -1.19
CA LEU A 43 5.25 2.37 -1.21
C LEU A 43 4.70 2.11 -2.63
N PRO A 44 5.49 1.54 -3.55
CA PRO A 44 4.96 1.08 -4.82
C PRO A 44 3.89 0.01 -4.59
N VAL A 45 2.80 0.08 -5.35
CA VAL A 45 1.63 -0.80 -5.23
C VAL A 45 1.23 -1.28 -6.62
N THR A 46 1.87 -2.36 -7.07
CA THR A 46 1.65 -2.96 -8.40
C THR A 46 0.92 -4.29 -8.36
N ASP A 47 0.81 -4.92 -7.19
CA ASP A 47 0.10 -6.19 -6.98
C ASP A 47 -0.37 -6.32 -5.51
N GLY A 48 -1.06 -7.43 -5.21
CA GLY A 48 -1.55 -7.71 -3.86
C GLY A 48 -0.46 -8.02 -2.82
N GLY A 49 0.70 -8.52 -3.25
CA GLY A 49 1.88 -8.70 -2.39
C GLY A 49 2.42 -7.36 -1.90
N HIS A 50 2.55 -6.40 -2.80
CA HIS A 50 2.91 -5.02 -2.48
C HIS A 50 1.91 -4.34 -1.54
N VAL A 51 0.60 -4.53 -1.75
CA VAL A 51 -0.42 -4.02 -0.82
C VAL A 51 -0.20 -4.54 0.59
N ARG A 52 -0.05 -5.86 0.77
CA ARG A 52 0.17 -6.47 2.08
C ARG A 52 1.47 -5.98 2.73
N ALA A 53 2.54 -5.93 1.95
CA ALA A 53 3.84 -5.45 2.42
C ALA A 53 3.81 -3.98 2.85
N ALA A 54 3.06 -3.14 2.13
CA ALA A 54 2.90 -1.72 2.45
C ALA A 54 2.04 -1.51 3.70
N LEU A 55 0.95 -2.26 3.87
CA LEU A 55 0.14 -2.22 5.09
C LEU A 55 0.93 -2.66 6.32
N ALA A 56 1.70 -3.76 6.20
CA ALA A 56 2.48 -4.32 7.29
C ALA A 56 3.67 -3.44 7.75
N ARG A 57 4.11 -2.50 6.91
CA ARG A 57 5.24 -1.59 7.18
C ARG A 57 4.83 -0.12 7.13
N PHE A 58 3.54 0.17 7.24
CA PHE A 58 3.01 1.53 7.06
C PHE A 58 3.55 2.49 8.13
N ASP A 59 3.72 2.00 9.35
CA ASP A 59 4.30 2.70 10.49
C ASP A 59 5.77 3.08 10.28
N GLN A 60 6.53 2.27 9.54
CA GLN A 60 7.95 2.50 9.20
C GLN A 60 8.15 3.63 8.18
N VAL A 61 7.08 4.15 7.57
CA VAL A 61 7.19 5.28 6.65
C VAL A 61 7.26 6.58 7.42
N GLU A 62 8.47 7.11 7.49
CA GLU A 62 8.82 8.36 8.16
C GLU A 62 8.84 9.56 7.18
N ASP A 63 8.95 10.77 7.75
CA ASP A 63 9.02 12.06 7.04
C ASP A 63 7.83 12.36 6.13
N ILE A 64 6.61 12.07 6.61
CA ILE A 64 5.36 12.36 5.90
C ILE A 64 4.31 12.98 6.84
N SER A 65 3.45 13.83 6.29
CA SER A 65 2.38 14.46 7.06
C SER A 65 1.23 13.49 7.37
N ASP A 66 0.38 13.84 8.34
CA ASP A 66 -0.86 13.07 8.59
C ASP A 66 -1.77 13.02 7.35
N ALA A 67 -1.77 14.08 6.54
CA ALA A 67 -2.53 14.12 5.28
C ALA A 67 -1.94 13.15 4.24
N ASP A 68 -0.61 13.02 4.18
CA ASP A 68 0.05 12.02 3.34
C ASP A 68 -0.26 10.60 3.81
N ARG A 69 -0.32 10.36 5.13
CA ARG A 69 -0.73 9.06 5.70
C ARG A 69 -2.17 8.73 5.34
N GLU A 70 -3.07 9.70 5.46
CA GLU A 70 -4.47 9.52 5.08
C GLU A 70 -4.62 9.20 3.59
N LEU A 71 -3.89 9.94 2.72
CA LEU A 71 -3.85 9.68 1.29
C LEU A 71 -3.26 8.29 0.97
N ALA A 72 -2.15 7.93 1.61
CA ALA A 72 -1.49 6.65 1.39
C ALA A 72 -2.42 5.48 1.74
N PHE A 73 -3.13 5.58 2.86
CA PHE A 73 -4.07 4.56 3.27
C PHE A 73 -5.30 4.49 2.35
N ALA A 74 -5.82 5.63 1.91
CA ALA A 74 -6.89 5.66 0.90
C ALA A 74 -6.45 4.99 -0.42
N ASN A 75 -5.22 5.23 -0.85
CA ASN A 75 -4.61 4.57 -2.01
C ASN A 75 -4.45 3.07 -1.82
N LEU A 76 -3.95 2.63 -0.66
CA LEU A 76 -3.80 1.23 -0.32
C LEU A 76 -5.16 0.51 -0.27
N ARG A 77 -6.21 1.11 0.31
CA ARG A 77 -7.56 0.52 0.29
C ARG A 77 -8.11 0.37 -1.12
N LYS A 78 -7.87 1.37 -1.99
CA LYS A 78 -8.28 1.31 -3.40
C LYS A 78 -7.56 0.18 -4.14
N ALA A 79 -6.25 0.04 -3.95
CA ALA A 79 -5.45 -1.02 -4.53
C ALA A 79 -5.82 -2.40 -3.96
N ALA A 80 -6.04 -2.50 -2.65
CA ALA A 80 -6.44 -3.72 -1.97
C ALA A 80 -7.75 -4.27 -2.56
N ARG A 81 -8.75 -3.41 -2.75
CA ARG A 81 -10.01 -3.80 -3.43
C ARG A 81 -9.77 -4.27 -4.86
N HIS A 82 -8.84 -3.67 -5.59
CA HIS A 82 -8.52 -4.07 -6.95
C HIS A 82 -7.84 -5.45 -7.00
N PHE A 83 -6.91 -5.72 -6.09
CA PHE A 83 -6.15 -6.97 -6.03
C PHE A 83 -6.77 -8.06 -5.14
N GLY A 84 -7.96 -7.83 -4.57
CA GLY A 84 -8.63 -8.79 -3.68
C GLY A 84 -7.92 -8.99 -2.33
N VAL A 85 -7.23 -7.98 -1.81
CA VAL A 85 -6.64 -7.99 -0.46
C VAL A 85 -7.65 -7.44 0.53
N GLU A 86 -7.91 -8.19 1.60
CA GLU A 86 -8.77 -7.75 2.70
C GLU A 86 -8.03 -6.76 3.61
N VAL A 87 -8.70 -5.67 3.98
CA VAL A 87 -8.21 -4.64 4.91
C VAL A 87 -9.32 -4.42 5.93
N ALA A 88 -9.04 -4.74 7.20
CA ALA A 88 -10.03 -4.70 8.28
C ALA A 88 -10.10 -3.32 8.96
N GLU A 89 -9.13 -2.46 8.66
CA GLU A 89 -8.93 -1.15 9.22
C GLU A 89 -9.74 -0.10 8.47
N ASP A 90 -10.36 0.82 9.22
CA ASP A 90 -11.19 1.89 8.65
C ASP A 90 -10.34 3.13 8.32
N GLU A 91 -9.33 3.41 9.14
CA GLU A 91 -8.36 4.48 8.97
C GLU A 91 -6.91 4.03 9.22
N TRP A 92 -5.94 4.83 8.77
CA TRP A 92 -4.52 4.50 8.90
C TRP A 92 -4.06 4.39 10.35
N ARG A 93 -4.75 5.06 11.29
CA ARG A 93 -4.47 5.02 12.73
C ARG A 93 -4.83 3.68 13.37
N ASP A 94 -5.65 2.88 12.71
CA ASP A 94 -6.06 1.55 13.17
C ASP A 94 -5.04 0.46 12.81
N LEU A 95 -4.10 0.75 11.90
CA LEU A 95 -3.04 -0.18 11.53
C LEU A 95 -2.22 -0.56 12.76
N GLY A 96 -2.02 -1.87 12.98
CA GLY A 96 -1.31 -2.40 14.14
C GLY A 96 -2.10 -2.41 15.46
N ARG A 97 -3.31 -1.81 15.53
CA ARG A 97 -4.17 -1.88 16.72
C ARG A 97 -4.92 -3.19 16.85
N ARG A 98 -5.13 -3.88 15.74
CA ARG A 98 -5.78 -5.19 15.69
C ARG A 98 -4.73 -6.22 15.27
N PRO A 99 -4.61 -7.36 15.97
CA PRO A 99 -3.73 -8.42 15.52
C PRO A 99 -4.22 -8.93 14.15
N HIS A 100 -3.36 -8.81 13.13
CA HIS A 100 -3.66 -9.22 11.75
C HIS A 100 -3.68 -10.75 11.56
N THR A 101 -3.43 -11.51 12.63
CA THR A 101 -3.63 -12.96 12.72
C THR A 101 -4.41 -13.27 14.00
N ARG A 102 -5.37 -14.20 13.92
CA ARG A 102 -5.92 -14.81 15.13
C ARG A 102 -4.78 -15.63 15.75
N ASN A 103 -4.14 -15.12 16.78
CA ASN A 103 -3.09 -15.85 17.50
C ASN A 103 -3.77 -16.81 18.48
N PRO A 104 -3.73 -18.14 18.28
CA PRO A 104 -4.31 -19.10 19.21
C PRO A 104 -3.56 -19.19 20.55
N ALA A 105 -2.42 -18.48 20.71
CA ALA A 105 -1.65 -18.46 21.94
C ALA A 105 -2.18 -17.48 23.01
N HIS A 106 -3.41 -16.97 22.86
CA HIS A 106 -4.01 -15.98 23.77
C HIS A 106 -5.41 -16.40 24.25
N ASP A 107 -5.66 -17.71 24.31
CA ASP A 107 -6.82 -18.36 24.95
C ASP A 107 -6.45 -18.93 26.34
#